data_AF-A0A8C0SJX7-F1
#
_entry.id   AF-A0A8C0SJX7-F1
#
_cell.length_a   1.000
_cell.length_b   1.000
_cell.length_c   1.000
_cell.angle_alpha   90.00
_cell.angle_beta   90.00
_cell.angle_gamma   90.00
#
_symmetry.space_group_name_H-M   'P 1'
#
loop_
_entity.id
_entity.type
_entity.pdbx_description
1 polymer ?
#
loop_
_entity_poly.entity_id
_entity_poly.type
_entity_poly.pdbx_seq_one_letter_code
_entity_poly.pdbx_strand_id
1 'polypeptide(L)'
;MFYSRQTNVNFTSALSSSPRRLVDNFCICEGYSVPRCLMYEIYVETCGQNAQNQVNPATFGKLVHLVFPDLGTRRLGTRGSARYHYDGICIKKSSFFYAQYCYLLGEKRYHSGDIIAFEKSPNYNSIIQQKGTCENHSPIKTDPVGSPLSEFRRCPFWEQELAKKYSYKMMAFLADDYYNYCQDILQNVRNQEFERVEDLLTSFWKSLQQDTVMLMSLPDVCQLFKYYDVQLYKGIEDILLHDFLEDVSIQYLKSVRLFSKKFKLWLLNALEGFPALVQISKLKEVTVFVKRLRRKTYLSNMAKTMRMLLENNRRVHILKSDLHAIIDQGTLDLSKKALPSTPSSSVDLEMHTEMKCLSSLIALLGTSTDLSVFLNCLYSNLQTFVLQPSRNKEEFVQLAASFQLRWNFLLTAVSKAMTLCHRESFGSWHLFHLLLLEFVTHILQSRIEEEEEDDDVGNLKEMLPDDQSLVQPDQAPFHPPDSSPTREYDSPSVDPHRVTLKHMGQSRYPVGVSSVVLRVLGFLVDTDTGNKLIQVLLEDKATENTVKLSLPVGQEALVTLKDGQKFVIHISDVPPKL
;
A
#
# COMPACT_ATOMS: atom_id res chain seq x y z
N MET A 1 -23.45 -15.24 -48.91
CA MET A 1 -22.64 -15.95 -47.90
C MET A 1 -22.98 -15.36 -46.54
N PHE A 2 -23.73 -16.12 -45.75
CA PHE A 2 -24.03 -15.80 -44.35
C PHE A 2 -22.79 -16.06 -43.50
N TYR A 3 -22.29 -15.07 -42.76
CA TYR A 3 -21.45 -15.32 -41.60
C TYR A 3 -22.28 -15.12 -40.33
N SER A 4 -22.66 -16.25 -39.75
CA SER A 4 -23.39 -16.37 -38.50
C SER A 4 -22.43 -16.33 -37.31
N ARG A 5 -22.78 -15.51 -36.32
CA ARG A 5 -22.63 -15.68 -34.86
C ARG A 5 -21.41 -16.47 -34.35
N GLN A 6 -20.39 -15.74 -33.93
CA GLN A 6 -19.42 -16.24 -32.94
C GLN A 6 -19.00 -15.18 -31.90
N THR A 7 -19.88 -14.20 -31.63
CA THR A 7 -19.64 -13.13 -30.64
C THR A 7 -20.54 -13.19 -29.41
N ASN A 8 -21.49 -14.13 -29.32
CA ASN A 8 -22.52 -14.13 -28.27
C ASN A 8 -22.32 -15.12 -27.12
N VAL A 9 -21.23 -15.90 -27.12
CA VAL A 9 -20.95 -16.86 -26.03
C VAL A 9 -20.06 -16.25 -24.93
N ASN A 10 -19.22 -15.27 -25.26
CA ASN A 10 -18.35 -14.60 -24.27
C ASN A 10 -19.00 -13.39 -23.58
N PHE A 11 -20.06 -12.82 -24.17
CA PHE A 11 -20.78 -11.69 -23.56
C PHE A 11 -21.71 -12.15 -22.42
N THR A 12 -22.26 -13.36 -22.50
CA THR A 12 -23.21 -13.91 -21.53
C THR A 12 -22.54 -14.53 -20.29
N SER A 13 -21.30 -15.04 -20.39
CA SER A 13 -20.57 -15.60 -19.24
C SER A 13 -19.97 -14.54 -18.30
N ALA A 14 -19.52 -13.40 -18.84
CA ALA A 14 -19.04 -12.28 -18.01
C ALA A 14 -20.18 -11.58 -17.24
N LEU A 15 -21.39 -11.59 -17.80
CA LEU A 15 -22.60 -11.02 -17.20
C LEU A 15 -23.22 -11.90 -16.10
N SER A 16 -22.92 -13.20 -16.01
CA SER A 16 -23.55 -14.08 -15.01
C SER A 16 -22.90 -14.00 -13.62
N SER A 17 -21.62 -13.62 -13.52
CA SER A 17 -20.91 -13.49 -12.23
C SER A 17 -20.75 -12.05 -11.73
N SER A 18 -20.80 -11.07 -12.63
CA SER A 18 -20.54 -9.66 -12.28
C SER A 18 -21.64 -9.00 -11.41
N PRO A 19 -22.95 -9.28 -11.63
CA PRO A 19 -24.02 -8.82 -10.74
C PRO A 19 -23.90 -9.36 -9.31
N ARG A 20 -23.56 -10.65 -9.16
CA ARG A 20 -23.41 -11.29 -7.85
C ARG A 20 -22.31 -10.61 -7.02
N ARG A 21 -21.14 -10.36 -7.63
CA ARG A 21 -20.01 -9.68 -6.96
C ARG A 21 -20.34 -8.27 -6.47
N LEU A 22 -21.15 -7.53 -7.22
CA LEU A 22 -21.62 -6.20 -6.80
C LEU A 22 -22.58 -6.29 -5.61
N VAL A 23 -23.52 -7.24 -5.65
CA VAL A 23 -24.46 -7.48 -4.55
C VAL A 23 -23.75 -8.04 -3.32
N ASP A 24 -22.66 -8.79 -3.46
CA ASP A 24 -21.90 -9.33 -2.32
C ASP A 24 -21.16 -8.24 -1.52
N ASN A 25 -20.77 -7.14 -2.18
CA ASN A 25 -19.96 -6.08 -1.58
C ASN A 25 -20.74 -4.80 -1.26
N PHE A 26 -21.84 -4.52 -1.97
CA PHE A 26 -22.59 -3.27 -1.85
C PHE A 26 -24.07 -3.52 -1.56
N CYS A 27 -24.70 -2.59 -0.85
CA CYS A 27 -26.15 -2.58 -0.66
C CYS A 27 -26.71 -1.16 -0.76
N ILE A 28 -27.97 -1.06 -1.14
CA ILE A 28 -28.70 0.21 -1.19
C ILE A 28 -28.81 0.76 0.24
N CYS A 29 -28.47 2.03 0.41
CA CYS A 29 -28.51 2.70 1.70
C CYS A 29 -28.68 4.20 1.49
N GLU A 30 -29.87 4.72 1.80
CA GLU A 30 -30.19 6.13 1.66
C GLU A 30 -29.31 7.01 2.57
N GLY A 31 -28.91 8.19 2.06
CA GLY A 31 -28.02 9.10 2.78
C GLY A 31 -26.53 8.77 2.70
N TYR A 32 -26.16 7.63 2.08
CA TYR A 32 -24.78 7.25 1.84
C TYR A 32 -24.39 7.39 0.38
N SER A 33 -23.11 7.67 0.14
CA SER A 33 -22.54 7.69 -1.20
C SER A 33 -21.17 7.02 -1.24
N VAL A 34 -20.87 6.38 -2.37
CA VAL A 34 -19.58 5.72 -2.61
C VAL A 34 -18.92 6.34 -3.84
N PRO A 35 -17.63 6.71 -3.79
CA PRO A 35 -16.90 7.19 -4.96
C PRO A 35 -16.95 6.17 -6.10
N ARG A 36 -17.25 6.61 -7.33
CA ARG A 36 -17.32 5.71 -8.50
C ARG A 36 -15.99 5.00 -8.77
N CYS A 37 -14.87 5.67 -8.51
CA CYS A 37 -13.53 5.09 -8.66
C CYS A 37 -13.32 3.92 -7.69
N LEU A 38 -13.71 4.08 -6.42
CA LEU A 38 -13.57 3.05 -5.40
C LEU A 38 -14.44 1.83 -5.72
N MET A 39 -15.68 2.05 -6.16
CA MET A 39 -16.57 0.96 -6.55
C MET A 39 -16.03 0.18 -7.76
N TYR A 40 -15.37 0.86 -8.70
CA TYR A 40 -14.72 0.23 -9.84
C TYR A 40 -13.43 -0.52 -9.45
N GLU A 41 -12.62 0.03 -8.54
CA GLU A 41 -11.43 -0.64 -7.99
C GLU A 41 -11.81 -1.97 -7.31
N ILE A 42 -12.83 -1.95 -6.45
CA ILE A 42 -13.37 -3.15 -5.79
C ILE A 42 -13.89 -4.16 -6.83
N TYR A 43 -14.55 -3.71 -7.90
CA TYR A 43 -14.98 -4.59 -8.99
C TYR A 43 -13.79 -5.24 -9.72
N VAL A 44 -12.73 -4.48 -10.02
CA VAL A 44 -11.53 -5.00 -10.69
C VAL A 44 -10.80 -6.01 -9.79
N GLU A 45 -10.67 -5.72 -8.49
CA GLU A 45 -10.04 -6.61 -7.51
C GLU A 45 -10.83 -7.91 -7.35
N THR A 46 -12.16 -7.84 -7.29
CA THR A 46 -13.03 -9.03 -7.22
C THR A 46 -13.12 -9.82 -8.53
N CYS A 47 -12.59 -9.31 -9.65
CA CYS A 47 -12.54 -10.03 -10.92
C CYS A 47 -11.35 -11.02 -11.04
N GLY A 48 -10.31 -10.90 -10.23
CA GLY A 48 -9.16 -11.82 -10.21
C GLY A 48 -8.33 -11.85 -11.52
N GLN A 49 -7.50 -12.89 -11.69
CA GLN A 49 -6.55 -13.07 -12.82
C GLN A 49 -7.20 -13.24 -14.21
N ASN A 50 -8.54 -13.33 -14.31
CA ASN A 50 -9.25 -13.45 -15.59
C ASN A 50 -9.51 -12.08 -16.22
N ALA A 51 -8.48 -11.48 -16.80
CA ALA A 51 -8.53 -10.19 -17.50
C ALA A 51 -9.55 -10.13 -18.65
N GLN A 52 -9.98 -11.28 -19.18
CA GLN A 52 -10.98 -11.38 -20.25
C GLN A 52 -12.41 -11.00 -19.84
N ASN A 53 -12.72 -10.92 -18.55
CA ASN A 53 -14.07 -10.61 -18.04
C ASN A 53 -14.20 -9.21 -17.41
N GLN A 54 -13.14 -8.39 -17.44
CA GLN A 54 -13.15 -7.03 -16.89
C GLN A 54 -13.75 -6.05 -17.91
N VAL A 55 -14.83 -5.38 -17.54
CA VAL A 55 -15.43 -4.34 -18.37
C VAL A 55 -14.83 -2.97 -18.07
N ASN A 56 -14.73 -2.10 -19.09
CA ASN A 56 -14.23 -0.73 -18.91
C ASN A 56 -15.14 0.11 -17.98
N PRO A 57 -14.67 1.25 -17.44
CA PRO A 57 -15.45 2.06 -16.49
C PRO A 57 -16.83 2.52 -17.00
N ALA A 58 -16.96 2.79 -18.31
CA ALA A 58 -18.22 3.20 -18.91
C ALA A 58 -19.25 2.06 -18.97
N THR A 59 -18.78 0.85 -19.30
CA THR A 59 -19.60 -0.37 -19.32
C THR A 59 -19.92 -0.83 -17.90
N PHE A 60 -18.98 -0.67 -16.98
CA PHE A 60 -19.19 -0.89 -15.55
C PHE A 60 -20.31 -0.01 -15.00
N GLY A 61 -20.35 1.27 -15.37
CA GLY A 61 -21.44 2.16 -14.96
C GLY A 61 -22.82 1.68 -15.41
N LYS A 62 -22.93 1.12 -16.62
CA LYS A 62 -24.18 0.49 -17.09
C LYS A 62 -24.53 -0.76 -16.28
N LEU A 63 -23.54 -1.57 -15.93
CA LEU A 63 -23.73 -2.75 -15.07
C LEU A 63 -24.20 -2.35 -13.67
N VAL A 64 -23.63 -1.29 -13.08
CA VAL A 64 -24.04 -0.79 -11.76
C VAL A 64 -25.51 -0.37 -11.77
N HIS A 65 -25.96 0.37 -12.79
CA HIS A 65 -27.37 0.74 -12.94
C HIS A 65 -28.29 -0.44 -13.31
N LEU A 66 -27.75 -1.53 -13.85
CA LEU A 66 -28.51 -2.76 -14.05
C LEU A 66 -28.75 -3.51 -12.73
N VAL A 67 -27.78 -3.48 -11.81
CA VAL A 67 -27.83 -4.15 -10.50
C VAL A 67 -28.55 -3.29 -9.46
N PHE A 68 -28.39 -1.97 -9.53
CA PHE A 68 -28.98 -0.99 -8.63
C PHE A 68 -29.63 0.14 -9.46
N PRO A 69 -30.90 -0.04 -9.90
CA PRO A 69 -31.56 0.88 -10.82
C PRO A 69 -31.72 2.30 -10.27
N ASP A 70 -31.96 2.42 -8.96
CA ASP A 70 -32.37 3.67 -8.31
C ASP A 70 -31.19 4.52 -7.79
N LEU A 71 -29.96 4.25 -8.22
CA LEU A 71 -28.80 5.02 -7.77
C LEU A 71 -28.77 6.43 -8.35
N GLY A 72 -28.61 7.41 -7.46
CA GLY A 72 -28.36 8.79 -7.83
C GLY A 72 -26.89 9.03 -8.23
N THR A 73 -26.63 10.20 -8.81
CA THR A 73 -25.27 10.67 -9.12
C THR A 73 -25.01 11.97 -8.39
N ARG A 74 -23.93 12.01 -7.60
CA ARG A 74 -23.45 13.23 -6.95
C ARG A 74 -22.00 13.51 -7.31
N ARG A 75 -21.61 14.79 -7.28
CA ARG A 75 -20.21 15.21 -7.42
C ARG A 75 -19.79 15.89 -6.12
N LEU A 76 -18.91 15.26 -5.35
CA LEU A 76 -18.53 15.68 -4.00
C LEU A 76 -17.05 16.05 -3.94
N GLY A 77 -16.73 17.16 -3.26
CA GLY A 77 -15.38 17.67 -3.04
C GLY A 77 -15.29 19.18 -3.23
N THR A 78 -14.15 19.76 -2.85
CA THR A 78 -13.86 21.20 -3.03
C THR A 78 -13.57 21.52 -4.50
N ARG A 79 -13.55 22.81 -4.85
CA ARG A 79 -13.31 23.28 -6.22
C ARG A 79 -11.95 22.74 -6.70
N GLY A 80 -11.96 21.93 -7.77
CA GLY A 80 -10.75 21.27 -8.32
C GLY A 80 -10.52 19.83 -7.85
N SER A 81 -11.17 19.38 -6.77
CA SER A 81 -11.02 18.01 -6.22
C SER A 81 -12.30 17.17 -6.31
N ALA A 82 -13.40 17.74 -6.84
CA ALA A 82 -14.71 17.12 -6.84
C ALA A 82 -14.80 15.85 -7.71
N ARG A 83 -15.08 14.71 -7.08
CA ARG A 83 -15.19 13.37 -7.69
C ARG A 83 -16.65 12.94 -7.84
N TYR A 84 -16.92 12.04 -8.79
CA TYR A 84 -18.25 11.46 -8.98
C TYR A 84 -18.50 10.31 -8.00
N HIS A 85 -19.70 10.28 -7.43
CA HIS A 85 -20.18 9.29 -6.49
C HIS A 85 -21.48 8.66 -7.01
N TYR A 86 -21.69 7.39 -6.66
CA TYR A 86 -23.02 6.79 -6.65
C TYR A 86 -23.68 7.12 -5.32
N ASP A 87 -24.89 7.64 -5.39
CA ASP A 87 -25.69 8.09 -4.24
C ASP A 87 -26.79 7.07 -3.94
N GLY A 88 -27.04 6.81 -2.66
CA GLY A 88 -27.98 5.78 -2.22
C GLY A 88 -27.37 4.39 -2.08
N ILE A 89 -26.04 4.27 -1.95
CA ILE A 89 -25.33 3.00 -1.84
C ILE A 89 -24.23 3.07 -0.78
N CYS A 90 -24.01 1.95 -0.09
CA CYS A 90 -22.90 1.78 0.83
C CYS A 90 -22.20 0.42 0.64
N ILE A 91 -20.99 0.30 1.18
CA ILE A 91 -20.27 -0.98 1.26
C ILE A 91 -20.83 -1.76 2.45
N LYS A 92 -21.14 -3.04 2.23
CA LYS A 92 -21.64 -3.93 3.29
C LYS A 92 -20.58 -4.14 4.37
N LYS A 93 -20.98 -4.19 5.64
CA LYS A 93 -20.08 -4.52 6.77
C LYS A 93 -19.37 -5.87 6.63
N SER A 94 -20.01 -6.82 5.93
CA SER A 94 -19.48 -8.13 5.61
C SER A 94 -18.53 -8.16 4.41
N SER A 95 -18.38 -7.03 3.70
CA SER A 95 -17.44 -6.93 2.58
C SER A 95 -16.01 -6.93 3.12
N PHE A 96 -15.13 -7.70 2.49
CA PHE A 96 -13.69 -7.68 2.75
C PHE A 96 -13.10 -6.25 2.67
N PHE A 97 -13.71 -5.38 1.86
CA PHE A 97 -13.27 -3.99 1.65
C PHE A 97 -13.85 -2.99 2.64
N TYR A 98 -14.71 -3.42 3.58
CA TYR A 98 -15.40 -2.52 4.50
C TYR A 98 -14.44 -1.80 5.47
N ALA A 99 -13.44 -2.50 6.00
CA ALA A 99 -12.44 -1.91 6.88
C ALA A 99 -11.63 -0.80 6.15
N GLN A 100 -11.23 -1.07 4.91
CA GLN A 100 -10.55 -0.11 4.04
C GLN A 100 -11.43 1.11 3.74
N TYR A 101 -12.73 0.90 3.50
CA TYR A 101 -13.70 1.98 3.28
C TYR A 101 -13.90 2.87 4.51
N CYS A 102 -14.00 2.28 5.70
CA CYS A 102 -14.13 3.04 6.95
C CYS A 102 -12.90 3.89 7.25
N TYR A 103 -11.70 3.38 6.96
CA TYR A 103 -10.46 4.14 7.08
C TYR A 103 -10.45 5.39 6.19
N LEU A 104 -10.83 5.25 4.91
CA LEU A 104 -10.93 6.36 3.95
C LEU A 104 -11.98 7.42 4.34
N LEU A 105 -12.97 7.06 5.17
CA LEU A 105 -13.97 8.00 5.70
C LEU A 105 -13.52 8.67 7.02
N GLY A 106 -12.66 8.02 7.80
CA GLY A 106 -12.15 8.50 9.09
C GLY A 106 -11.16 9.66 8.97
N GLU A 107 -10.38 9.71 7.90
CA GLU A 107 -9.39 10.76 7.61
C GLU A 107 -10.00 12.17 7.54
N LYS A 108 -11.31 12.31 7.26
CA LYS A 108 -11.96 13.62 7.04
C LYS A 108 -12.62 14.24 8.27
N ARG A 109 -12.68 13.54 9.42
CA ARG A 109 -13.36 14.06 10.63
C ARG A 109 -12.46 14.77 11.64
N TYR A 110 -11.15 14.76 11.46
CA TYR A 110 -10.19 15.38 12.38
C TYR A 110 -9.77 16.83 12.00
N HIS A 111 -10.32 17.42 10.94
CA HIS A 111 -9.97 18.77 10.49
C HIS A 111 -10.95 19.88 10.89
N SER A 112 -11.63 19.74 12.04
CA SER A 112 -12.51 20.79 12.56
C SER A 112 -12.32 20.98 14.06
N GLY A 113 -11.42 21.89 14.45
CA GLY A 113 -11.24 22.35 15.83
C GLY A 113 -10.14 23.40 15.93
N ASP A 114 -10.44 24.49 16.64
CA ASP A 114 -9.77 25.80 16.61
C ASP A 114 -8.40 25.92 17.32
N ILE A 115 -7.59 26.80 16.72
CA ILE A 115 -6.52 27.72 17.21
C ILE A 115 -6.24 27.78 18.73
N ILE A 116 -4.95 27.72 19.12
CA ILE A 116 -4.19 28.76 19.87
C ILE A 116 -2.67 28.47 19.80
N ALA A 117 -1.91 29.54 19.56
CA ALA A 117 -0.47 29.61 19.33
C ALA A 117 0.39 29.41 20.59
N PHE A 118 1.62 28.92 20.43
CA PHE A 118 2.79 29.40 21.19
C PHE A 118 4.11 29.18 20.42
N GLU A 119 5.00 30.17 20.58
CA GLU A 119 6.21 30.46 19.79
C GLU A 119 7.50 29.81 20.34
N LYS A 120 8.45 29.60 19.41
CA LYS A 120 9.93 29.78 19.47
C LYS A 120 10.87 28.65 19.93
N SER A 121 11.80 28.33 19.01
CA SER A 121 13.27 28.14 19.15
C SER A 121 13.80 26.76 18.73
N PRO A 122 15.07 26.56 18.28
CA PRO A 122 15.97 27.37 17.43
C PRO A 122 16.58 26.59 16.23
N ASN A 123 17.36 27.35 15.46
CA ASN A 123 18.03 27.10 14.18
C ASN A 123 19.29 26.21 14.31
N TYR A 124 19.45 25.20 13.45
CA TYR A 124 20.74 24.55 13.15
C TYR A 124 20.97 24.52 11.64
N ASN A 125 21.69 25.54 11.15
CA ASN A 125 22.35 25.55 9.86
C ASN A 125 23.86 25.56 10.10
N SER A 126 24.53 24.44 9.86
CA SER A 126 25.91 24.42 9.38
C SER A 126 26.30 23.01 8.97
N ILE A 127 26.69 22.84 7.71
CA ILE A 127 27.91 22.16 7.23
C ILE A 127 27.85 22.17 5.69
N ILE A 128 29.03 22.28 5.07
CA ILE A 128 29.37 22.29 3.65
C ILE A 128 29.58 23.68 3.02
N GLN A 129 30.76 24.24 3.31
CA GLN A 129 31.58 24.96 2.34
C GLN A 129 33.05 24.60 2.57
N GLN A 130 33.70 23.98 1.58
CA GLN A 130 34.97 24.45 1.01
C GLN A 130 35.45 23.51 -0.12
N LYS A 131 35.97 24.13 -1.19
CA LYS A 131 36.48 23.53 -2.43
C LYS A 131 37.88 24.10 -2.70
N GLY A 132 38.78 23.26 -3.25
CA GLY A 132 40.05 23.62 -3.91
C GLY A 132 41.27 23.24 -3.06
N THR A 133 42.25 22.44 -3.51
CA THR A 133 43.07 22.64 -4.72
C THR A 133 43.73 21.31 -5.14
N CYS A 134 44.06 21.18 -6.43
CA CYS A 134 44.63 20.02 -7.12
C CYS A 134 46.17 20.03 -7.08
N GLU A 135 46.83 18.86 -6.94
CA GLU A 135 48.00 18.49 -7.75
C GLU A 135 48.34 16.99 -7.66
N ASN A 136 48.84 16.48 -8.79
CA ASN A 136 48.95 15.08 -9.20
C ASN A 136 50.07 14.30 -8.49
N HIS A 137 49.82 13.04 -8.11
CA HIS A 137 50.70 11.88 -8.36
C HIS A 137 49.90 10.58 -8.12
N SER A 138 49.90 9.67 -9.10
CA SER A 138 49.51 8.26 -8.96
C SER A 138 50.78 7.40 -9.16
N PRO A 139 50.82 6.09 -8.84
CA PRO A 139 49.75 5.21 -8.36
C PRO A 139 50.17 4.29 -7.18
N ILE A 140 49.21 3.64 -6.50
CA ILE A 140 49.22 2.21 -6.11
C ILE A 140 47.86 1.88 -5.48
N LYS A 141 47.33 0.71 -5.87
CA LYS A 141 46.03 0.14 -5.56
C LYS A 141 45.79 -0.08 -4.06
N THR A 142 44.64 0.39 -3.60
CA THR A 142 43.81 -0.28 -2.59
C THR A 142 42.36 0.17 -2.78
N ASP A 143 41.44 -0.78 -2.76
CA ASP A 143 40.01 -0.61 -3.06
C ASP A 143 39.37 0.53 -2.25
N PRO A 144 38.54 1.39 -2.86
CA PRO A 144 37.78 2.35 -2.09
C PRO A 144 36.63 1.60 -1.41
N VAL A 145 36.76 1.52 -0.08
CA VAL A 145 35.67 1.28 0.87
C VAL A 145 34.43 2.03 0.38
N GLY A 146 33.44 1.24 -0.05
CA GLY A 146 32.12 1.75 -0.39
C GLY A 146 31.55 2.48 0.82
N SER A 147 30.89 3.61 0.56
CA SER A 147 30.01 4.27 1.52
C SER A 147 29.20 3.21 2.26
N PRO A 148 29.15 3.21 3.61
CA PRO A 148 28.44 2.15 4.32
C PRO A 148 26.98 2.20 3.90
N LEU A 149 26.51 1.14 3.22
CA LEU A 149 25.10 0.81 3.12
C LEU A 149 24.47 1.03 4.49
N SER A 150 23.29 1.64 4.54
CA SER A 150 22.56 1.86 5.79
C SER A 150 22.45 0.52 6.54
N GLU A 151 23.30 0.35 7.56
CA GLU A 151 23.38 -0.90 8.31
C GLU A 151 22.05 -1.07 9.05
N PHE A 152 21.34 -2.17 8.81
CA PHE A 152 20.03 -2.41 9.42
C PHE A 152 20.17 -2.43 10.95
N ARG A 153 19.57 -1.44 11.63
CA ARG A 153 19.79 -1.20 13.06
C ARG A 153 18.66 -1.71 13.92
N ARG A 154 19.02 -2.15 15.13
CA ARG A 154 18.08 -2.46 16.21
C ARG A 154 17.47 -1.21 16.83
N CYS A 155 16.33 -1.39 17.50
CA CYS A 155 15.67 -0.36 18.28
C CYS A 155 15.65 -0.71 19.77
N PRO A 156 16.81 -0.79 20.45
CA PRO A 156 16.88 -1.31 21.81
C PRO A 156 16.02 -0.52 22.80
N PHE A 157 15.79 0.77 22.56
CA PHE A 157 14.92 1.60 23.39
C PHE A 157 13.46 1.12 23.35
N TRP A 158 12.87 0.94 22.16
CA TRP A 158 11.49 0.45 22.01
C TRP A 158 11.34 -1.00 22.45
N GLU A 159 12.32 -1.83 22.11
CA GLU A 159 12.36 -3.23 22.53
C GLU A 159 12.29 -3.32 24.06
N GLN A 160 13.02 -2.45 24.78
CA GLN A 160 13.01 -2.38 26.24
C GLN A 160 11.71 -1.79 26.81
N GLU A 161 11.14 -0.75 26.21
CA GLU A 161 9.87 -0.16 26.70
C GLU A 161 8.69 -1.14 26.56
N LEU A 162 8.60 -1.86 25.44
CA LEU A 162 7.58 -2.89 25.25
C LEU A 162 7.84 -4.09 26.17
N ALA A 163 9.10 -4.46 26.36
CA ALA A 163 9.50 -5.49 27.31
C ALA A 163 9.07 -5.17 28.75
N LYS A 164 9.14 -3.90 29.17
CA LYS A 164 8.64 -3.44 30.48
C LYS A 164 7.10 -3.48 30.57
N LYS A 165 6.41 -3.11 29.50
CA LYS A 165 4.93 -3.02 29.46
C LYS A 165 4.24 -4.38 29.39
N TYR A 166 4.86 -5.34 28.70
CA TYR A 166 4.30 -6.66 28.46
C TYR A 166 5.13 -7.74 29.17
N SER A 167 6.02 -8.42 28.44
CA SER A 167 6.92 -9.43 29.00
C SER A 167 8.29 -9.28 28.36
N TYR A 168 9.32 -9.13 29.20
CA TYR A 168 10.68 -8.92 28.74
C TYR A 168 11.17 -10.07 27.86
N LYS A 169 10.95 -11.30 28.32
CA LYS A 169 11.35 -12.51 27.59
C LYS A 169 10.64 -12.57 26.23
N MET A 170 9.34 -12.35 26.19
CA MET A 170 8.55 -12.47 24.97
C MET A 170 8.88 -11.38 23.93
N MET A 171 9.01 -10.12 24.38
CA MET A 171 9.32 -9.02 23.48
C MET A 171 10.77 -9.06 22.97
N ALA A 172 11.72 -9.50 23.81
CA ALA A 172 13.10 -9.71 23.36
C ALA A 172 13.18 -10.79 22.27
N PHE A 173 12.54 -11.94 22.48
CA PHE A 173 12.48 -12.99 21.46
C PHE A 173 11.80 -12.51 20.18
N LEU A 174 10.67 -11.80 20.28
CA LEU A 174 9.96 -11.28 19.10
C LEU A 174 10.82 -10.28 18.31
N ALA A 175 11.52 -9.38 19.01
CA ALA A 175 12.42 -8.43 18.38
C ALA A 175 13.64 -9.11 17.74
N ASP A 176 14.24 -10.10 18.42
CA ASP A 176 15.33 -10.93 17.90
C ASP A 176 14.91 -11.65 16.62
N ASP A 177 13.81 -12.38 16.67
CA ASP A 177 13.30 -13.17 15.54
C ASP A 177 12.96 -12.26 14.36
N TYR A 178 12.29 -11.13 14.60
CA TYR A 178 11.93 -10.19 13.54
C TYR A 178 13.16 -9.50 12.93
N TYR A 179 14.15 -9.15 13.77
CA TYR A 179 15.42 -8.58 13.31
C TYR A 179 16.18 -9.56 12.41
N ASN A 180 16.31 -10.82 12.83
CA ASN A 180 16.99 -11.87 12.06
C ASN A 180 16.27 -12.13 10.74
N TYR A 181 14.94 -12.22 10.78
CA TYR A 181 14.10 -12.34 9.60
C TYR A 181 14.34 -11.22 8.57
N CYS A 182 14.42 -9.96 9.01
CA CYS A 182 14.74 -8.84 8.13
C CYS A 182 16.15 -8.95 7.53
N GLN A 183 17.14 -9.36 8.33
CA GLN A 183 18.52 -9.58 7.86
C GLN A 183 18.61 -10.68 6.81
N ASP A 184 17.89 -11.79 7.00
CA ASP A 184 17.86 -12.90 6.05
C ASP A 184 17.24 -12.48 4.72
N ILE A 185 16.18 -11.66 4.74
CA ILE A 185 15.61 -11.07 3.53
C ILE A 185 16.65 -10.20 2.82
N LEU A 186 17.31 -9.28 3.54
CA LEU A 186 18.33 -8.40 2.97
C LEU A 186 19.48 -9.20 2.34
N GLN A 187 19.90 -10.29 2.99
CA GLN A 187 20.96 -11.15 2.46
C GLN A 187 20.55 -11.88 1.18
N ASN A 188 19.32 -12.39 1.09
CA ASN A 188 18.81 -13.03 -0.13
C ASN A 188 18.64 -12.03 -1.27
N VAL A 189 18.20 -10.81 -0.97
CA VAL A 189 18.13 -9.71 -1.95
C VAL A 189 19.53 -9.33 -2.45
N ARG A 190 20.53 -9.26 -1.56
CA ARG A 190 21.94 -9.01 -1.91
C ARG A 190 22.51 -10.10 -2.82
N ASN A 191 22.13 -11.35 -2.58
CA ASN A 191 22.51 -12.50 -3.40
C ASN A 191 21.70 -12.59 -4.72
N GLN A 192 20.73 -11.69 -4.95
CA GLN A 192 19.79 -11.72 -6.08
C GLN A 192 18.92 -12.99 -6.13
N GLU A 193 18.72 -13.65 -4.98
CA GLU A 193 17.93 -14.87 -4.85
C GLU A 193 16.45 -14.52 -4.56
N PHE A 194 15.82 -13.75 -5.45
CA PHE A 194 14.51 -13.15 -5.22
C PHE A 194 13.38 -14.14 -4.91
N GLU A 195 13.39 -15.32 -5.50
CA GLU A 195 12.35 -16.33 -5.26
C GLU A 195 12.46 -16.96 -3.86
N ARG A 196 13.67 -17.03 -3.26
CA ARG A 196 13.86 -17.53 -1.88
C ARG A 196 13.23 -16.60 -0.83
N VAL A 197 13.02 -15.33 -1.17
CA VAL A 197 12.36 -14.37 -0.29
C VAL A 197 10.91 -14.78 -0.02
N GLU A 198 10.21 -15.40 -0.98
CA GLU A 198 8.86 -15.94 -0.77
C GLU A 198 8.83 -17.04 0.31
N ASP A 199 9.79 -17.96 0.22
CA ASP A 199 9.91 -19.06 1.17
C ASP A 199 10.19 -18.52 2.58
N LEU A 200 11.09 -17.55 2.71
CA LEU A 200 11.43 -16.89 3.99
C LEU A 200 10.25 -16.14 4.61
N LEU A 201 9.53 -15.35 3.80
CA LEU A 201 8.29 -14.69 4.20
C LEU A 201 7.32 -15.73 4.77
N THR A 202 7.05 -16.76 3.98
CA THR A 202 6.07 -17.79 4.34
C THR A 202 6.50 -18.59 5.57
N SER A 203 7.77 -18.99 5.68
CA SER A 203 8.28 -19.78 6.80
C SER A 203 8.28 -19.00 8.10
N PHE A 204 8.71 -17.73 8.07
CA PHE A 204 8.74 -16.88 9.25
C PHE A 204 7.34 -16.71 9.83
N TRP A 205 6.40 -16.18 9.03
CA TRP A 205 5.05 -15.90 9.52
C TRP A 205 4.34 -17.18 10.00
N LYS A 206 4.47 -18.31 9.29
CA LYS A 206 3.85 -19.59 9.73
C LYS A 206 4.49 -20.19 10.99
N SER A 207 5.73 -19.83 11.32
CA SER A 207 6.44 -20.37 12.48
C SER A 207 6.07 -19.72 13.81
N LEU A 208 5.40 -18.56 13.76
CA LEU A 208 5.06 -17.76 14.95
C LEU A 208 4.07 -18.50 15.86
N GLN A 209 4.38 -18.52 17.16
CA GLN A 209 3.51 -19.11 18.17
C GLN A 209 2.26 -18.27 18.41
N GLN A 210 1.18 -18.92 18.85
CA GLN A 210 -0.12 -18.27 19.02
C GLN A 210 -0.11 -17.10 20.02
N ASP A 211 0.69 -17.21 21.09
CA ASP A 211 0.90 -16.13 22.05
C ASP A 211 1.58 -14.90 21.40
N THR A 212 2.52 -15.13 20.48
CA THR A 212 3.17 -14.09 19.69
C THR A 212 2.18 -13.42 18.74
N VAL A 213 1.33 -14.21 18.07
CA VAL A 213 0.29 -13.71 17.17
C VAL A 213 -0.70 -12.82 17.92
N MET A 214 -1.05 -13.16 19.16
CA MET A 214 -1.93 -12.33 20.00
C MET A 214 -1.34 -10.94 20.27
N LEU A 215 -0.02 -10.85 20.51
CA LEU A 215 0.68 -9.56 20.71
C LEU A 215 0.60 -8.66 19.46
N MET A 216 0.49 -9.22 18.27
CA MET A 216 0.37 -8.45 17.02
C MET A 216 -0.99 -7.75 16.86
N SER A 217 -1.93 -8.00 17.77
CA SER A 217 -3.16 -7.21 17.89
C SER A 217 -2.93 -5.87 18.60
N LEU A 218 -1.77 -5.67 19.22
CA LEU A 218 -1.43 -4.48 19.99
C LEU A 218 -0.83 -3.39 19.08
N PRO A 219 -1.28 -2.13 19.18
CA PRO A 219 -0.75 -1.02 18.39
C PRO A 219 0.75 -0.83 18.56
N ASP A 220 1.26 -0.92 19.79
CA ASP A 220 2.68 -0.66 20.06
C ASP A 220 3.60 -1.72 19.42
N VAL A 221 3.14 -2.97 19.35
CA VAL A 221 3.88 -4.06 18.67
C VAL A 221 3.85 -3.85 17.15
N CYS A 222 2.71 -3.40 16.60
CA CYS A 222 2.62 -3.03 15.20
C CYS A 222 3.54 -1.85 14.84
N GLN A 223 3.75 -0.91 15.78
CA GLN A 223 4.69 0.19 15.60
C GLN A 223 6.16 -0.27 15.60
N LEU A 224 6.52 -1.20 16.49
CA LEU A 224 7.85 -1.83 16.45
C LEU A 224 8.11 -2.51 15.10
N PHE A 225 7.13 -3.28 14.62
CA PHE A 225 7.23 -3.93 13.31
C PHE A 225 7.34 -2.93 12.17
N LYS A 226 6.56 -1.86 12.20
CA LYS A 226 6.66 -0.77 11.23
C LYS A 226 8.06 -0.17 11.20
N TYR A 227 8.67 0.09 12.36
CA TYR A 227 10.03 0.62 12.44
C TYR A 227 11.04 -0.28 11.72
N TYR A 228 10.99 -1.60 11.96
CA TYR A 228 11.85 -2.55 11.24
C TYR A 228 11.49 -2.66 9.76
N ASP A 229 10.21 -2.61 9.39
CA ASP A 229 9.76 -2.69 7.99
C ASP A 229 10.30 -1.52 7.16
N VAL A 230 10.20 -0.30 7.70
CA VAL A 230 10.73 0.90 7.03
C VAL A 230 12.24 0.75 6.78
N GLN A 231 12.98 0.27 7.78
CA GLN A 231 14.42 0.01 7.61
C GLN A 231 14.70 -1.13 6.62
N LEU A 232 13.94 -2.22 6.66
CA LEU A 232 14.07 -3.34 5.76
C LEU A 232 13.86 -2.88 4.31
N TYR A 233 12.78 -2.15 4.06
CA TYR A 233 12.44 -1.67 2.74
C TYR A 233 13.45 -0.66 2.21
N LYS A 234 13.95 0.27 3.04
CA LYS A 234 15.07 1.14 2.66
C LYS A 234 16.33 0.33 2.34
N GLY A 235 16.67 -0.66 3.16
CA GLY A 235 17.81 -1.54 2.91
C GLY A 235 17.68 -2.33 1.60
N ILE A 236 16.49 -2.85 1.28
CA ILE A 236 16.20 -3.51 0.00
C ILE A 236 16.38 -2.52 -1.16
N GLU A 237 15.87 -1.30 -1.04
CA GLU A 237 16.04 -0.27 -2.06
C GLU A 237 17.50 0.07 -2.31
N ASP A 238 18.29 0.25 -1.25
CA ASP A 238 19.72 0.58 -1.34
C ASP A 238 20.53 -0.56 -1.96
N ILE A 239 20.20 -1.82 -1.64
CA ILE A 239 20.84 -2.99 -2.26
C ILE A 239 20.49 -3.08 -3.75
N LEU A 240 19.23 -2.85 -4.12
CA LEU A 240 18.76 -3.05 -5.49
C LEU A 240 19.13 -1.90 -6.43
N LEU A 241 19.10 -0.66 -5.92
CA LEU A 241 19.30 0.59 -6.66
C LEU A 241 19.88 1.69 -5.74
N HIS A 242 21.14 1.52 -5.34
CA HIS A 242 21.85 2.49 -4.49
C HIS A 242 21.92 3.88 -5.13
N ASP A 243 22.32 3.94 -6.40
CA ASP A 243 22.25 5.14 -7.23
C ASP A 243 21.43 4.85 -8.49
N PHE A 244 20.28 5.51 -8.62
CA PHE A 244 19.42 5.33 -9.80
C PHE A 244 20.06 5.92 -11.07
N LEU A 245 21.07 6.77 -10.93
CA LEU A 245 21.87 7.29 -12.05
C LEU A 245 22.92 6.29 -12.53
N GLU A 246 23.16 5.16 -11.89
CA GLU A 246 24.07 4.15 -12.46
C GLU A 246 23.52 3.58 -13.77
N ASP A 247 24.42 3.06 -14.63
CA ASP A 247 23.99 2.40 -15.86
C ASP A 247 23.52 0.98 -15.57
N VAL A 248 22.22 0.85 -15.32
CA VAL A 248 21.57 -0.43 -15.01
C VAL A 248 20.85 -0.96 -16.25
N SER A 249 20.90 -2.27 -16.47
CA SER A 249 20.21 -2.89 -17.61
C SER A 249 18.67 -2.78 -17.48
N ILE A 250 17.98 -2.54 -18.60
CA ILE A 250 16.50 -2.47 -18.63
C ILE A 250 15.89 -3.79 -18.15
N GLN A 251 16.54 -4.93 -18.44
CA GLN A 251 16.07 -6.23 -18.00
C GLN A 251 16.14 -6.37 -16.48
N TYR A 252 17.23 -5.94 -15.85
CA TYR A 252 17.33 -5.93 -14.39
C TYR A 252 16.28 -5.00 -13.76
N LEU A 253 16.09 -3.79 -14.29
CA LEU A 253 15.05 -2.87 -13.80
C LEU A 253 13.64 -3.49 -13.88
N LYS A 254 13.36 -4.30 -14.91
CA LYS A 254 12.11 -5.07 -15.02
C LYS A 254 12.02 -6.15 -13.93
N SER A 255 13.09 -6.88 -13.68
CA SER A 255 13.16 -7.89 -12.60
C SER A 255 12.93 -7.27 -11.23
N VAL A 256 13.57 -6.14 -10.93
CA VAL A 256 13.38 -5.38 -9.67
C VAL A 256 11.92 -4.93 -9.49
N ARG A 257 11.27 -4.42 -10.55
CA ARG A 257 9.84 -4.06 -10.52
C ARG A 257 8.92 -5.27 -10.34
N LEU A 258 9.28 -6.42 -10.90
CA LEU A 258 8.52 -7.65 -10.72
C LEU A 258 8.67 -8.17 -9.30
N PHE A 259 9.90 -8.18 -8.78
CA PHE A 259 10.21 -8.54 -7.41
C PHE A 259 9.40 -7.70 -6.42
N SER A 260 9.36 -6.38 -6.53
CA SER A 260 8.61 -5.55 -5.58
C SER A 260 7.10 -5.84 -5.58
N LYS A 261 6.51 -6.09 -6.77
CA LYS A 261 5.10 -6.50 -6.88
C LYS A 261 4.85 -7.87 -6.26
N LYS A 262 5.74 -8.83 -6.52
CA LYS A 262 5.68 -10.17 -5.95
C LYS A 262 5.84 -10.13 -4.43
N PHE A 263 6.80 -9.36 -3.90
CA PHE A 263 7.04 -9.17 -2.47
C PHE A 263 5.78 -8.74 -1.73
N LYS A 264 5.06 -7.73 -2.25
CA LYS A 264 3.77 -7.31 -1.67
C LYS A 264 2.74 -8.45 -1.64
N LEU A 265 2.65 -9.23 -2.70
CA LEU A 265 1.72 -10.37 -2.79
C LEU A 265 2.11 -11.48 -1.81
N TRP A 266 3.39 -11.85 -1.77
CA TRP A 266 3.93 -12.88 -0.89
C TRP A 266 3.70 -12.52 0.58
N LEU A 267 3.97 -11.27 0.97
CA LEU A 267 3.72 -10.80 2.32
C LEU A 267 2.23 -10.87 2.70
N LEU A 268 1.34 -10.46 1.79
CA LEU A 268 -0.11 -10.55 2.03
C LEU A 268 -0.58 -11.99 2.21
N ASN A 269 -0.09 -12.92 1.39
CA ASN A 269 -0.41 -14.33 1.51
C ASN A 269 0.14 -14.93 2.82
N ALA A 270 1.36 -14.54 3.22
CA ALA A 270 1.98 -15.00 4.46
C ALA A 270 1.23 -14.52 5.72
N LEU A 271 0.56 -13.36 5.64
CA LEU A 271 -0.22 -12.76 6.72
C LEU A 271 -1.69 -13.20 6.74
N GLU A 272 -2.10 -14.13 5.88
CA GLU A 272 -3.47 -14.64 5.88
C GLU A 272 -3.79 -15.30 7.23
N GLY A 273 -4.88 -14.85 7.89
CA GLY A 273 -5.29 -15.33 9.22
C GLY A 273 -4.67 -14.60 10.41
N PHE A 274 -3.78 -13.63 10.21
CA PHE A 274 -3.22 -12.78 11.28
C PHE A 274 -4.19 -11.69 11.74
N PRO A 275 -3.97 -11.03 12.89
CA PRO A 275 -4.78 -9.89 13.32
C PRO A 275 -4.85 -8.78 12.27
N ALA A 276 -6.01 -8.15 12.10
CA ALA A 276 -6.23 -7.13 11.08
C ALA A 276 -5.28 -5.92 11.23
N LEU A 277 -4.91 -5.57 12.47
CA LEU A 277 -4.04 -4.44 12.75
C LEU A 277 -2.65 -4.60 12.12
N VAL A 278 -2.01 -5.76 12.30
CA VAL A 278 -0.70 -6.03 11.69
C VAL A 278 -0.80 -6.13 10.17
N GLN A 279 -1.88 -6.73 9.64
CA GLN A 279 -2.10 -6.78 8.18
C GLN A 279 -2.19 -5.38 7.56
N ILE A 280 -2.95 -4.48 8.17
CA ILE A 280 -3.11 -3.09 7.70
C ILE A 280 -1.78 -2.33 7.80
N SER A 281 -1.07 -2.45 8.94
CA SER A 281 0.23 -1.81 9.13
C SER A 281 1.24 -2.25 8.06
N LYS A 282 1.39 -3.58 7.87
CA LYS A 282 2.29 -4.17 6.86
C LYS A 282 1.91 -3.74 5.44
N LEU A 283 0.61 -3.77 5.12
CA LEU A 283 0.11 -3.40 3.79
C LEU A 283 0.37 -1.92 3.47
N LYS A 284 0.25 -1.02 4.46
CA LYS A 284 0.58 0.39 4.30
C LYS A 284 2.06 0.53 3.90
N GLU A 285 2.96 0.03 4.71
CA GLU A 285 4.41 0.20 4.52
C GLU A 285 4.92 -0.47 3.24
N VAL A 286 4.50 -1.71 2.96
CA VAL A 286 4.91 -2.41 1.72
C VAL A 286 4.38 -1.70 0.46
N THR A 287 3.22 -1.04 0.55
CA THR A 287 2.68 -0.28 -0.58
C THR A 287 3.51 0.97 -0.86
N VAL A 288 4.00 1.64 0.18
CA VAL A 288 4.90 2.79 0.04
C VAL A 288 6.23 2.33 -0.58
N PHE A 289 6.83 1.24 -0.08
CA PHE A 289 8.02 0.60 -0.66
C PHE A 289 7.87 0.30 -2.16
N VAL A 290 6.78 -0.38 -2.56
CA VAL A 290 6.54 -0.71 -3.97
C VAL A 290 6.45 0.54 -4.84
N LYS A 291 5.83 1.62 -4.33
CA LYS A 291 5.75 2.91 -5.03
C LYS A 291 7.13 3.56 -5.15
N ARG A 292 7.92 3.63 -4.07
CA ARG A 292 9.30 4.16 -4.07
C ARG A 292 10.18 3.45 -5.09
N LEU A 293 10.24 2.13 -5.02
CA LEU A 293 11.08 1.32 -5.91
C LEU A 293 10.62 1.40 -7.38
N ARG A 294 9.30 1.54 -7.62
CA ARG A 294 8.76 1.80 -8.97
C ARG A 294 9.22 3.17 -9.51
N ARG A 295 9.19 4.23 -8.71
CA ARG A 295 9.68 5.57 -9.10
C ARG A 295 11.18 5.53 -9.41
N LYS A 296 12.00 4.95 -8.51
CA LYS A 296 13.46 4.79 -8.71
C LYS A 296 13.81 4.02 -9.99
N THR A 297 13.17 2.87 -10.22
CA THR A 297 13.40 2.09 -11.46
C THR A 297 12.96 2.84 -12.72
N TYR A 298 11.91 3.67 -12.67
CA TYR A 298 11.47 4.48 -13.80
C TYR A 298 12.45 5.63 -14.08
N LEU A 299 12.87 6.35 -13.04
CA LEU A 299 13.93 7.36 -13.13
C LEU A 299 15.23 6.81 -13.71
N SER A 300 15.68 5.63 -13.28
CA SER A 300 16.90 5.01 -13.81
C SER A 300 16.79 4.74 -15.32
N ASN A 301 15.65 4.22 -15.79
CA ASN A 301 15.41 4.03 -17.22
C ASN A 301 15.34 5.35 -18.00
N MET A 302 14.75 6.40 -17.40
CA MET A 302 14.71 7.74 -17.99
C MET A 302 16.10 8.37 -18.06
N ALA A 303 16.91 8.24 -17.00
CA ALA A 303 18.27 8.73 -16.91
C ALA A 303 19.16 8.15 -18.02
N LYS A 304 19.04 6.84 -18.29
CA LYS A 304 19.73 6.19 -19.42
C LYS A 304 19.36 6.84 -20.76
N THR A 305 18.08 7.07 -20.99
CA THR A 305 17.60 7.68 -22.24
C THR A 305 18.04 9.15 -22.37
N MET A 306 18.03 9.89 -21.26
CA MET A 306 18.44 11.29 -21.22
C MET A 306 19.96 11.46 -21.44
N ARG A 307 20.79 10.57 -20.88
CA ARG A 307 22.25 10.60 -21.14
C ARG A 307 22.58 10.47 -22.63
N MET A 308 21.96 9.51 -23.32
CA MET A 308 22.12 9.37 -24.77
C MET A 308 21.67 10.62 -25.54
N LEU A 309 20.68 11.37 -25.03
CA LEU A 309 20.26 12.62 -25.63
C LEU A 309 21.28 13.74 -25.38
N LEU A 310 21.79 13.87 -24.15
CA LEU A 310 22.75 14.90 -23.74
C LEU A 310 24.11 14.76 -24.44
N GLU A 311 24.52 13.53 -24.77
CA GLU A 311 25.73 13.25 -25.55
C GLU A 311 25.62 13.72 -27.01
N ASN A 312 24.40 13.92 -27.53
CA ASN A 312 24.18 14.38 -28.90
C ASN A 312 24.12 15.91 -28.98
N ASN A 313 25.30 16.54 -29.12
CA ASN A 313 25.45 18.00 -29.20
C ASN A 313 24.47 18.67 -30.18
N ARG A 314 24.27 18.10 -31.37
CA ARG A 314 23.33 18.66 -32.37
C ARG A 314 21.90 18.71 -31.81
N ARG A 315 21.40 17.61 -31.24
CA ARG A 315 20.05 17.55 -30.66
C ARG A 315 19.90 18.50 -29.47
N VAL A 316 20.92 18.63 -28.64
CA VAL A 316 20.94 19.53 -27.49
C VAL A 316 20.89 20.99 -27.91
N HIS A 317 21.67 21.40 -28.93
CA HIS A 317 21.65 22.77 -29.43
C HIS A 317 20.32 23.17 -30.07
N ILE A 318 19.72 22.26 -30.87
CA ILE A 318 18.39 22.51 -31.46
C ILE A 318 17.36 22.64 -30.34
N LEU A 319 17.37 21.72 -29.35
CA LEU A 319 16.48 21.78 -28.19
C LEU A 319 16.60 23.10 -27.43
N LYS A 320 17.83 23.54 -27.15
CA LYS A 320 18.08 24.81 -26.44
C LYS A 320 17.54 26.01 -27.23
N SER A 321 17.81 26.07 -28.54
CA SER A 321 17.33 27.14 -29.40
C SER A 321 15.80 27.19 -29.48
N ASP A 322 15.15 26.05 -29.67
CA ASP A 322 13.69 25.95 -29.73
C ASP A 322 13.03 26.32 -28.40
N LEU A 323 13.65 25.95 -27.27
CA LEU A 323 13.19 26.35 -25.94
C LEU A 323 13.28 27.86 -25.73
N HIS A 324 14.42 28.49 -26.09
CA HIS A 324 14.55 29.95 -26.03
C HIS A 324 13.50 30.64 -26.91
N ALA A 325 13.34 30.21 -28.16
CA ALA A 325 12.35 30.80 -29.06
C ALA A 325 10.92 30.74 -28.49
N ILE A 326 10.54 29.63 -27.86
CA ILE A 326 9.19 29.47 -27.27
C ILE A 326 9.00 30.37 -26.05
N ILE A 327 10.01 30.46 -25.19
CA ILE A 327 9.98 31.27 -23.98
C ILE A 327 9.96 32.76 -24.35
N ASP A 328 10.81 33.18 -25.29
CA ASP A 328 10.96 34.57 -25.72
C ASP A 328 9.77 35.07 -26.56
N GLN A 329 9.11 34.20 -27.33
CA GLN A 329 7.92 34.57 -28.13
C GLN A 329 6.67 34.85 -27.28
N GLY A 330 6.71 34.66 -25.96
CA GLY A 330 5.54 34.89 -25.10
C GLY A 330 4.37 33.95 -25.40
N THR A 331 4.61 32.87 -26.16
CA THR A 331 3.62 31.84 -26.53
C THR A 331 3.09 31.08 -25.32
N LEU A 332 3.80 31.17 -24.19
CA LEU A 332 3.34 30.72 -22.90
C LEU A 332 2.40 31.78 -22.32
N ASP A 333 1.11 31.65 -22.61
CA ASP A 333 0.00 32.49 -22.11
C ASP A 333 -0.20 32.33 -20.57
N LEU A 334 0.88 32.48 -19.80
CA LEU A 334 0.98 32.12 -18.38
C LEU A 334 0.41 33.18 -17.42
N SER A 335 0.00 34.37 -17.89
CA SER A 335 -0.22 35.51 -16.97
C SER A 335 -1.48 36.37 -17.17
N LYS A 336 -2.20 36.36 -18.31
CA LYS A 336 -3.18 37.45 -18.56
C LYS A 336 -4.65 37.19 -18.26
N LYS A 337 -5.08 36.00 -17.78
CA LYS A 337 -6.52 35.69 -17.67
C LYS A 337 -7.03 35.09 -16.36
N ALA A 338 -6.32 35.29 -15.24
CA ALA A 338 -6.83 34.89 -13.93
C ALA A 338 -6.70 36.03 -12.89
N LEU A 339 -7.84 36.70 -12.68
CA LEU A 339 -8.24 37.57 -11.54
C LEU A 339 -7.71 39.03 -11.51
N PRO A 340 -8.55 40.04 -11.16
CA PRO A 340 -8.12 41.43 -11.01
C PRO A 340 -7.18 41.56 -9.80
N SER A 341 -5.98 42.05 -10.05
CA SER A 341 -4.93 42.31 -9.09
C SER A 341 -5.24 43.53 -8.21
N THR A 342 -5.26 43.34 -6.89
CA THR A 342 -4.77 44.35 -5.94
C THR A 342 -3.25 44.20 -5.80
N PRO A 343 -2.47 45.28 -5.79
CA PRO A 343 -1.01 45.22 -5.76
C PRO A 343 -0.52 44.98 -4.33
N SER A 344 -0.09 43.76 -4.01
CA SER A 344 0.76 43.46 -2.86
C SER A 344 2.05 42.82 -3.36
N SER A 345 3.17 43.52 -3.16
CA SER A 345 4.50 43.29 -3.73
C SER A 345 5.20 41.98 -3.32
N SER A 346 4.58 41.11 -2.50
CA SER A 346 5.13 39.81 -2.13
C SER A 346 4.63 38.65 -3.01
N VAL A 347 3.48 38.79 -3.68
CA VAL A 347 2.82 37.71 -4.42
C VAL A 347 3.40 37.53 -5.84
N ASP A 348 3.93 38.60 -6.44
CA ASP A 348 4.55 38.55 -7.77
C ASP A 348 5.88 37.78 -7.81
N LEU A 349 6.56 37.60 -6.66
CA LEU A 349 7.84 36.90 -6.59
C LEU A 349 7.68 35.37 -6.59
N GLU A 350 6.55 34.86 -6.09
CA GLU A 350 6.22 33.42 -6.05
C GLU A 350 5.79 32.87 -7.42
N MET A 351 5.19 33.71 -8.26
CA MET A 351 4.48 33.32 -9.48
C MET A 351 5.39 32.86 -10.65
N HIS A 352 6.72 32.86 -10.47
CA HIS A 352 7.69 32.49 -11.51
C HIS A 352 8.82 31.58 -11.03
N THR A 353 8.69 30.94 -9.88
CA THR A 353 9.72 30.03 -9.34
C THR A 353 9.98 28.84 -10.26
N GLU A 354 8.92 28.25 -10.85
CA GLU A 354 9.03 27.17 -11.84
C GLU A 354 9.72 27.62 -13.12
N MET A 355 9.48 28.86 -13.58
CA MET A 355 10.14 29.42 -14.76
C MET A 355 11.62 29.66 -14.51
N LYS A 356 12.00 30.19 -13.34
CA LYS A 356 13.40 30.33 -12.94
C LYS A 356 14.11 28.97 -12.93
N CYS A 357 13.44 27.95 -12.38
CA CYS A 357 13.94 26.58 -12.37
C CYS A 357 14.18 26.06 -13.79
N LEU A 358 13.19 26.15 -14.68
CA LEU A 358 13.34 25.72 -16.08
C LEU A 358 14.44 26.50 -16.81
N SER A 359 14.52 27.82 -16.64
CA SER A 359 15.55 28.66 -17.26
C SER A 359 16.96 28.26 -16.81
N SER A 360 17.16 27.93 -15.53
CA SER A 360 18.45 27.45 -15.04
C SER A 360 18.88 26.12 -15.69
N LEU A 361 17.93 25.21 -15.93
CA LEU A 361 18.18 23.95 -16.63
C LEU A 361 18.47 24.17 -18.12
N ILE A 362 17.78 25.10 -18.77
CA ILE A 362 18.03 25.47 -20.17
C ILE A 362 19.43 26.07 -20.32
N ALA A 363 19.89 26.87 -19.36
CA ALA A 363 21.23 27.42 -19.36
C ALA A 363 22.32 26.33 -19.41
N LEU A 364 22.07 25.19 -18.74
CA LEU A 364 22.96 24.02 -18.72
C LEU A 364 22.99 23.21 -20.02
N LEU A 365 21.95 23.31 -20.86
CA LEU A 365 21.94 22.61 -22.14
C LEU A 365 23.12 23.09 -23.00
N GLY A 366 23.94 22.15 -23.46
CA GLY A 366 25.13 22.41 -24.28
C GLY A 366 26.36 22.89 -23.50
N THR A 367 26.27 23.05 -22.18
CA THR A 367 27.44 23.33 -21.32
C THR A 367 27.92 22.11 -20.54
N SER A 368 27.01 21.17 -20.21
CA SER A 368 27.31 19.90 -19.57
C SER A 368 26.61 18.75 -20.30
N THR A 369 27.27 17.59 -20.37
CA THR A 369 26.69 16.31 -20.77
C THR A 369 26.34 15.42 -19.57
N ASP A 370 26.84 15.75 -18.38
CA ASP A 370 26.61 15.00 -17.17
C ASP A 370 25.20 15.29 -16.62
N LEU A 371 24.36 14.26 -16.62
CA LEU A 371 22.99 14.33 -16.12
C LEU A 371 22.92 14.71 -14.64
N SER A 372 23.92 14.32 -13.83
CA SER A 372 23.95 14.64 -12.40
C SER A 372 23.92 16.15 -12.16
N VAL A 373 24.58 16.94 -13.03
CA VAL A 373 24.61 18.40 -12.96
C VAL A 373 23.22 19.00 -13.16
N PHE A 374 22.44 18.48 -14.10
CA PHE A 374 21.06 18.94 -14.34
C PHE A 374 20.16 18.61 -13.15
N LEU A 375 20.23 17.38 -12.63
CA LEU A 375 19.39 16.96 -11.52
C LEU A 375 19.76 17.67 -10.21
N ASN A 376 21.04 17.92 -9.96
CA ASN A 376 21.50 18.71 -8.82
C ASN A 376 21.06 20.18 -8.92
N CYS A 377 21.06 20.76 -10.11
CA CYS A 377 20.51 22.09 -10.34
C CYS A 377 19.01 22.14 -10.03
N LEU A 378 18.25 21.15 -10.51
CA LEU A 378 16.82 21.03 -10.19
C LEU A 378 16.57 20.82 -8.69
N TYR A 379 17.34 19.96 -8.04
CA TYR A 379 17.27 19.73 -6.59
C TYR A 379 17.58 21.00 -5.80
N SER A 380 18.64 21.73 -6.15
CA SER A 380 18.99 23.00 -5.50
C SER A 380 17.88 24.05 -5.64
N ASN A 381 17.24 24.14 -6.81
CA ASN A 381 16.08 25.01 -6.99
C ASN A 381 14.89 24.59 -6.11
N LEU A 382 14.57 23.30 -6.06
CA LEU A 382 13.52 22.78 -5.16
C LEU A 382 13.85 23.06 -3.69
N GLN A 383 15.13 22.97 -3.33
CA GLN A 383 15.58 23.29 -1.99
C GLN A 383 15.27 24.73 -1.62
N THR A 384 15.61 25.67 -2.50
CA THR A 384 15.36 27.11 -2.27
C THR A 384 13.88 27.48 -2.33
N PHE A 385 13.09 26.88 -3.23
CA PHE A 385 11.71 27.31 -3.47
C PHE A 385 10.64 26.54 -2.70
N VAL A 386 10.94 25.33 -2.22
CA VAL A 386 9.95 24.45 -1.58
C VAL A 386 10.42 23.99 -0.21
N LEU A 387 11.63 23.43 -0.10
CA LEU A 387 12.08 22.76 1.14
C LEU A 387 12.57 23.73 2.22
N GLN A 388 13.28 24.80 1.87
CA GLN A 388 13.73 25.81 2.83
C GLN A 388 12.61 26.73 3.34
N PRO A 389 11.63 27.13 2.51
CA PRO A 389 10.53 27.98 2.98
C PRO A 389 9.55 27.26 3.92
N SER A 390 9.40 25.94 3.82
CA SER A 390 8.49 25.18 4.67
C SER A 390 8.96 25.13 6.12
N ARG A 391 8.11 25.56 7.06
CA ARG A 391 8.40 25.56 8.50
C ARG A 391 7.89 24.33 9.21
N ASN A 392 6.90 23.66 8.64
CA ASN A 392 6.30 22.44 9.14
C ASN A 392 5.81 21.58 7.99
N LYS A 393 5.40 20.34 8.31
CA LYS A 393 4.93 19.34 7.35
C LYS A 393 3.73 19.80 6.53
N GLU A 394 2.74 20.43 7.14
CA GLU A 394 1.54 20.87 6.42
C GLU A 394 1.88 21.96 5.38
N GLU A 395 2.71 22.92 5.76
CA GLU A 395 3.21 23.97 4.87
C GLU A 395 4.07 23.36 3.75
N PHE A 396 4.94 22.38 4.07
CA PHE A 396 5.70 21.65 3.07
C PHE A 396 4.78 20.95 2.05
N VAL A 397 3.79 20.19 2.51
CA VAL A 397 2.83 19.50 1.63
C VAL A 397 2.08 20.49 0.75
N GLN A 398 1.67 21.65 1.29
CA GLN A 398 1.01 22.70 0.51
C GLN A 398 1.94 23.32 -0.55
N LEU A 399 3.17 23.69 -0.17
CA LEU A 399 4.16 24.27 -1.08
C LEU A 399 4.57 23.26 -2.16
N ALA A 400 4.79 22.01 -1.80
CA ALA A 400 5.12 20.91 -2.70
C ALA A 400 4.01 20.69 -3.74
N ALA A 401 2.74 20.59 -3.29
CA ALA A 401 1.60 20.43 -4.19
C ALA A 401 1.42 21.63 -5.13
N SER A 402 1.58 22.84 -4.59
CA SER A 402 1.48 24.10 -5.32
C SER A 402 2.56 24.22 -6.40
N PHE A 403 3.82 23.93 -6.04
CA PHE A 403 4.94 23.91 -6.98
C PHE A 403 4.79 22.83 -8.04
N GLN A 404 4.47 21.59 -7.65
CA GLN A 404 4.28 20.47 -8.58
C GLN A 404 3.20 20.79 -9.62
N LEU A 405 2.08 21.43 -9.21
CA LEU A 405 1.03 21.82 -10.15
C LEU A 405 1.53 22.84 -11.18
N ARG A 406 2.22 23.89 -10.73
CA ARG A 406 2.79 24.91 -11.63
C ARG A 406 3.86 24.34 -12.55
N TRP A 407 4.75 23.51 -12.01
CA TRP A 407 5.77 22.78 -12.75
C TRP A 407 5.16 21.94 -13.87
N ASN A 408 4.16 21.12 -13.53
CA ASN A 408 3.45 20.27 -14.50
C ASN A 408 2.76 21.11 -15.58
N PHE A 409 2.12 22.20 -15.17
CA PHE A 409 1.47 23.12 -16.10
C PHE A 409 2.48 23.74 -17.07
N LEU A 410 3.60 24.24 -16.54
CA LEU A 410 4.68 24.84 -17.33
C LEU A 410 5.25 23.85 -18.35
N LEU A 411 5.69 22.66 -17.91
CA LEU A 411 6.29 21.68 -18.81
C LEU A 411 5.30 21.21 -19.88
N THR A 412 4.02 21.08 -19.52
CA THR A 412 2.94 20.77 -20.47
C THR A 412 2.69 21.92 -21.44
N ALA A 413 2.73 23.17 -20.99
CA ALA A 413 2.56 24.36 -21.84
C ALA A 413 3.69 24.47 -22.87
N VAL A 414 4.95 24.25 -22.46
CA VAL A 414 6.09 24.17 -23.39
C VAL A 414 5.91 23.03 -24.40
N SER A 415 5.44 21.87 -23.95
CA SER A 415 5.16 20.72 -24.84
C SER A 415 4.11 21.07 -25.89
N LYS A 416 3.03 21.75 -25.49
CA LYS A 416 1.98 22.23 -26.40
C LYS A 416 2.52 23.26 -27.38
N ALA A 417 3.28 24.24 -26.90
CA ALA A 417 3.90 25.26 -27.74
C ALA A 417 4.84 24.66 -28.79
N MET A 418 5.69 23.70 -28.40
CA MET A 418 6.56 22.98 -29.34
C MET A 418 5.77 22.25 -30.42
N THR A 419 4.64 21.64 -30.04
CA THR A 419 3.77 20.93 -30.99
C THR A 419 3.11 21.89 -31.97
N LEU A 420 2.57 23.01 -31.47
CA LEU A 420 1.90 24.03 -32.28
C LEU A 420 2.86 24.78 -33.21
N CYS A 421 4.10 25.00 -32.76
CA CYS A 421 5.15 25.62 -33.58
C CYS A 421 5.91 24.59 -34.46
N HIS A 422 5.48 23.33 -34.48
CA HIS A 422 6.11 22.24 -35.25
C HIS A 422 7.63 22.13 -35.06
N ARG A 423 8.10 22.24 -33.80
CA ARG A 423 9.53 22.21 -33.47
C ARG A 423 10.13 20.82 -33.67
N GLU A 424 11.25 20.74 -34.38
CA GLU A 424 11.97 19.48 -34.61
C GLU A 424 12.50 18.86 -33.31
N SER A 425 12.76 19.67 -32.28
CA SER A 425 13.24 19.20 -30.98
C SER A 425 12.17 18.60 -30.06
N PHE A 426 10.91 18.48 -30.49
CA PHE A 426 9.82 18.02 -29.62
C PHE A 426 10.13 16.66 -28.97
N GLY A 427 10.70 15.71 -29.71
CA GLY A 427 11.07 14.40 -29.16
C GLY A 427 12.11 14.50 -28.05
N SER A 428 13.14 15.33 -28.24
CA SER A 428 14.18 15.61 -27.24
C SER A 428 13.59 16.28 -25.99
N TRP A 429 12.71 17.25 -26.20
CA TRP A 429 11.99 17.92 -25.11
C TRP A 429 11.08 16.95 -24.35
N HIS A 430 10.36 16.07 -25.05
CA HIS A 430 9.44 15.13 -24.42
C HIS A 430 10.17 14.21 -23.44
N LEU A 431 11.34 13.70 -23.82
CA LEU A 431 12.21 12.92 -22.93
C LEU A 431 12.66 13.74 -21.72
N PHE A 432 13.08 14.98 -21.95
CA PHE A 432 13.52 15.86 -20.87
C PHE A 432 12.38 16.21 -19.91
N HIS A 433 11.22 16.63 -20.44
CA HIS A 433 9.99 16.87 -19.69
C HIS A 433 9.63 15.67 -18.81
N LEU A 434 9.55 14.46 -19.36
CA LEU A 434 9.17 13.29 -18.57
C LEU A 434 10.15 13.03 -17.42
N LEU A 435 11.46 13.23 -17.64
CA LEU A 435 12.47 13.06 -16.59
C LEU A 435 12.30 14.14 -15.51
N LEU A 436 12.15 15.39 -15.92
CA LEU A 436 11.96 16.54 -15.03
C LEU A 436 10.70 16.40 -14.18
N LEU A 437 9.61 15.92 -14.79
CA LEU A 437 8.35 15.65 -14.11
C LEU A 437 8.54 14.59 -13.02
N GLU A 438 9.09 13.44 -13.41
CA GLU A 438 9.28 12.32 -12.49
C GLU A 438 10.27 12.66 -11.37
N PHE A 439 11.36 13.37 -11.68
CA PHE A 439 12.37 13.70 -10.70
C PHE A 439 11.84 14.64 -9.62
N VAL A 440 11.10 15.70 -10.00
CA VAL A 440 10.43 16.56 -9.02
C VAL A 440 9.46 15.75 -8.16
N THR A 441 8.63 14.91 -8.79
CA THR A 441 7.71 14.04 -8.04
C THR A 441 8.44 13.10 -7.09
N HIS A 442 9.59 12.54 -7.50
CA HIS A 442 10.40 11.69 -6.64
C HIS A 442 10.96 12.46 -5.43
N ILE A 443 11.54 13.63 -5.61
CA ILE A 443 12.10 14.42 -4.51
C ILE A 443 11.00 14.82 -3.51
N LEU A 444 9.91 15.40 -4.00
CA LEU A 444 8.82 15.86 -3.14
C LEU A 444 8.15 14.69 -2.41
N GLN A 445 7.88 13.59 -3.12
CA GLN A 445 7.20 12.44 -2.52
C GLN A 445 8.09 11.69 -1.53
N SER A 446 9.40 11.56 -1.79
CA SER A 446 10.33 10.94 -0.84
C SER A 446 10.41 11.75 0.46
N ARG A 447 10.35 13.08 0.38
CA ARG A 447 10.33 13.96 1.56
C ARG A 447 9.04 13.84 2.36
N ILE A 448 7.88 13.78 1.70
CA ILE A 448 6.60 13.53 2.39
C ILE A 448 6.63 12.18 3.12
N GLU A 449 7.19 11.16 2.46
CA GLU A 449 7.32 9.81 3.04
C GLU A 449 8.31 9.78 4.22
N GLU A 450 9.41 10.54 4.18
CA GLU A 450 10.36 10.71 5.29
C GLU A 450 9.71 11.45 6.48
N GLU A 451 8.95 12.52 6.24
CA GLU A 451 8.25 13.26 7.31
C GLU A 451 7.06 12.48 7.91
N GLU A 452 6.45 11.55 7.18
CA GLU A 452 5.51 10.58 7.76
C GLU A 452 6.21 9.59 8.68
N GLU A 453 7.43 9.17 8.35
CA GLU A 453 8.24 8.31 9.22
C GLU A 453 8.68 9.05 10.49
N ASP A 454 9.07 10.33 10.37
CA ASP A 454 9.51 11.15 11.51
C ASP A 454 8.36 11.57 12.44
N ASP A 455 7.15 11.86 11.95
CA ASP A 455 6.00 12.18 12.80
C ASP A 455 5.58 11.00 13.69
N ASP A 456 5.66 9.78 13.17
CA ASP A 456 5.41 8.56 13.95
C ASP A 456 6.49 8.34 15.03
N VAL A 457 7.72 8.83 14.79
CA VAL A 457 8.83 8.82 15.76
C VAL A 457 8.84 10.07 16.67
N GLY A 458 8.20 11.17 16.27
CA GLY A 458 8.15 12.46 16.97
C GLY A 458 7.03 12.53 18.00
N ASN A 459 5.81 12.07 17.65
CA ASN A 459 4.70 11.89 18.58
C ASN A 459 5.06 10.96 19.76
N LEU A 460 6.06 10.11 19.56
CA LEU A 460 6.61 9.21 20.56
C LEU A 460 7.41 9.94 21.66
N LYS A 461 8.08 11.05 21.32
CA LYS A 461 8.96 11.78 22.24
C LYS A 461 8.17 12.71 23.16
N GLU A 462 7.00 13.18 22.71
CA GLU A 462 6.10 14.05 23.49
C GLU A 462 5.20 13.30 24.50
N MET A 463 5.15 11.95 24.45
CA MET A 463 4.35 11.14 25.40
C MET A 463 5.07 10.80 26.72
N LEU A 464 6.27 11.34 26.97
CA LEU A 464 7.02 11.12 28.23
C LEU A 464 7.04 12.39 29.10
N PRO A 465 6.76 12.28 30.42
CA PRO A 465 7.17 13.31 31.37
C PRO A 465 8.70 13.29 31.56
N ASP A 466 9.31 14.48 31.63
CA ASP A 466 10.74 14.65 31.88
C ASP A 466 11.19 14.05 33.23
N ASP A 467 12.40 13.48 33.18
CA ASP A 467 13.28 13.02 34.26
C ASP A 467 12.92 11.77 35.08
N GLN A 468 13.73 10.71 34.90
CA GLN A 468 14.68 10.27 35.94
C GLN A 468 15.76 9.33 35.36
N SER A 469 17.01 9.77 35.46
CA SER A 469 18.22 9.01 35.21
C SER A 469 18.30 7.74 36.08
N LEU A 470 18.36 6.55 35.47
CA LEU A 470 18.68 5.31 36.18
C LEU A 470 19.71 4.46 35.42
N VAL A 471 20.96 4.63 35.84
CA VAL A 471 22.01 3.63 36.12
C VAL A 471 21.80 2.23 35.51
N GLN A 472 22.75 1.80 34.68
CA GLN A 472 22.92 0.41 34.23
C GLN A 472 23.21 -0.54 35.41
N PRO A 473 22.63 -1.75 35.47
CA PRO A 473 23.18 -2.81 36.30
C PRO A 473 24.11 -3.74 35.49
N ASP A 474 25.24 -4.02 36.11
CA ASP A 474 26.36 -4.87 35.71
C ASP A 474 25.97 -6.29 35.27
N GLN A 475 26.80 -6.79 34.33
CA GLN A 475 26.86 -8.18 33.91
C GLN A 475 27.47 -9.06 35.02
N ALA A 476 26.81 -10.19 35.34
CA ALA A 476 27.45 -11.32 36.02
C ALA A 476 27.11 -12.62 35.27
N PRO A 477 28.11 -13.49 34.99
CA PRO A 477 27.95 -14.67 34.15
C PRO A 477 27.43 -15.87 34.94
N PHE A 478 26.47 -16.62 34.40
CA PHE A 478 26.04 -17.91 34.96
C PHE A 478 26.33 -19.05 33.97
N HIS A 479 27.17 -19.98 34.45
CA HIS A 479 27.45 -21.29 33.86
C HIS A 479 26.26 -22.26 34.05
N PRO A 480 26.11 -23.29 33.18
CA PRO A 480 25.05 -24.29 33.27
C PRO A 480 25.45 -25.44 34.22
N PRO A 481 24.49 -26.21 34.74
CA PRO A 481 24.76 -27.59 35.13
C PRO A 481 23.90 -28.60 34.36
N ASP A 482 24.60 -29.61 33.86
CA ASP A 482 24.10 -30.83 33.24
C ASP A 482 23.47 -31.82 34.24
N SER A 483 22.50 -32.57 33.70
CA SER A 483 22.23 -34.01 33.91
C SER A 483 21.63 -34.57 35.22
N SER A 484 20.64 -35.43 34.97
CA SER A 484 19.70 -36.21 35.81
C SER A 484 20.30 -37.29 36.72
N PRO A 485 19.47 -38.00 37.54
CA PRO A 485 18.99 -39.31 37.05
C PRO A 485 17.54 -39.70 37.40
N THR A 486 16.95 -40.42 36.43
CA THR A 486 15.97 -41.52 36.44
C THR A 486 15.31 -42.00 37.74
N ARG A 487 13.98 -42.15 37.70
CA ARG A 487 13.25 -43.26 38.35
C ARG A 487 11.96 -43.61 37.62
N GLU A 488 11.88 -44.88 37.22
CA GLU A 488 10.74 -45.59 36.64
C GLU A 488 9.60 -45.77 37.67
N TYR A 489 8.34 -45.81 37.23
CA TYR A 489 7.39 -46.90 37.54
C TYR A 489 6.10 -46.79 36.70
N ASP A 490 5.88 -47.85 35.93
CA ASP A 490 4.70 -48.49 35.37
C ASP A 490 3.30 -47.82 35.34
N SER A 491 2.72 -47.89 34.14
CA SER A 491 1.29 -47.80 33.86
C SER A 491 0.70 -49.22 33.66
N PRO A 492 -0.62 -49.40 33.81
CA PRO A 492 -1.33 -50.41 33.05
C PRO A 492 -2.33 -49.78 32.07
N SER A 493 -2.19 -50.26 30.83
CA SER A 493 -3.02 -50.06 29.64
C SER A 493 -4.45 -50.60 29.78
N VAL A 494 -5.39 -49.97 29.07
CA VAL A 494 -6.43 -50.68 28.30
C VAL A 494 -6.70 -49.91 27.01
N ASP A 495 -6.29 -50.51 25.89
CA ASP A 495 -6.75 -50.23 24.53
C ASP A 495 -7.90 -51.23 24.22
N PRO A 496 -8.76 -51.03 23.21
CA PRO A 496 -8.42 -51.76 21.99
C PRO A 496 -8.86 -51.10 20.66
N HIS A 497 -7.90 -51.13 19.74
CA HIS A 497 -7.97 -51.70 18.39
C HIS A 497 -9.07 -51.26 17.41
N ARG A 498 -8.55 -50.55 16.40
CA ARG A 498 -9.00 -50.42 15.02
C ARG A 498 -9.06 -51.78 14.30
N VAL A 499 -10.18 -52.08 13.65
CA VAL A 499 -10.31 -53.06 12.56
C VAL A 499 -10.82 -52.34 11.30
N THR A 500 -10.11 -52.53 10.20
CA THR A 500 -10.38 -51.98 8.88
C THR A 500 -11.36 -52.90 8.13
N LEU A 501 -12.42 -52.36 7.50
CA LEU A 501 -13.06 -53.03 6.36
C LEU A 501 -13.66 -52.04 5.35
N LYS A 502 -13.66 -52.49 4.10
CA LYS A 502 -13.74 -51.78 2.83
C LYS A 502 -15.14 -51.21 2.47
N HIS A 503 -15.07 -50.09 1.76
CA HIS A 503 -15.82 -49.71 0.54
C HIS A 503 -17.25 -49.16 0.55
N MET A 504 -17.38 -48.19 -0.37
CA MET A 504 -18.49 -47.83 -1.27
C MET A 504 -19.72 -47.11 -0.71
N GLY A 505 -20.00 -45.99 -1.37
CA GLY A 505 -21.09 -45.09 -1.09
C GLY A 505 -22.49 -45.62 -1.41
N GLN A 506 -23.41 -44.68 -1.29
CA GLN A 506 -24.87 -44.76 -1.31
C GLN A 506 -25.49 -45.00 0.07
N SER A 507 -26.05 -43.92 0.63
CA SER A 507 -26.98 -43.98 1.74
C SER A 507 -28.23 -44.76 1.31
N ARG A 508 -28.58 -45.79 2.09
CA ARG A 508 -29.88 -46.44 2.04
C ARG A 508 -30.90 -45.57 2.77
N TYR A 509 -31.94 -45.13 2.06
CA TYR A 509 -33.15 -44.55 2.63
C TYR A 509 -34.04 -45.64 3.23
N PRO A 510 -34.59 -45.46 4.44
CA PRO A 510 -35.82 -46.11 4.83
C PRO A 510 -37.01 -45.33 4.26
N VAL A 511 -37.84 -46.08 3.56
CA VAL A 511 -39.11 -45.74 2.88
C VAL A 511 -39.95 -44.70 3.64
N GLY A 512 -40.22 -43.55 3.00
CA GLY A 512 -41.29 -42.63 3.38
C GLY A 512 -41.00 -41.13 3.37
N VAL A 513 -39.74 -40.68 3.27
CA VAL A 513 -39.40 -39.24 3.41
C VAL A 513 -38.57 -38.74 2.22
N SER A 514 -39.15 -38.78 1.01
CA SER A 514 -38.48 -38.26 -0.21
C SER A 514 -38.91 -36.84 -0.60
N SER A 515 -39.81 -36.21 0.15
CA SER A 515 -40.36 -34.88 -0.17
C SER A 515 -39.90 -33.76 0.76
N VAL A 516 -39.28 -34.06 1.90
CA VAL A 516 -38.91 -33.03 2.89
C VAL A 516 -37.54 -32.44 2.58
N VAL A 517 -37.49 -31.12 2.38
CA VAL A 517 -36.30 -30.33 2.10
C VAL A 517 -36.06 -29.36 3.25
N LEU A 518 -34.87 -29.40 3.85
CA LEU A 518 -34.43 -28.43 4.83
C LEU A 518 -33.50 -27.38 4.17
N ARG A 519 -33.82 -26.10 4.31
CA ARG A 519 -33.01 -24.98 3.83
C ARG A 519 -32.60 -24.06 4.97
N VAL A 520 -31.34 -23.65 4.99
CA VAL A 520 -30.85 -22.60 5.90
C VAL A 520 -31.17 -21.24 5.26
N LEU A 521 -31.91 -20.40 5.97
CA LEU A 521 -32.33 -19.07 5.51
C LEU A 521 -31.37 -17.96 5.96
N GLY A 522 -30.64 -18.17 7.04
CA GLY A 522 -29.66 -17.20 7.53
C GLY A 522 -29.31 -17.38 9.00
N PHE A 523 -28.45 -16.51 9.50
CA PHE A 523 -28.01 -16.47 10.88
C PHE A 523 -28.55 -15.21 11.53
N LEU A 524 -29.12 -15.36 12.72
CA LEU A 524 -29.57 -14.29 13.58
C LEU A 524 -28.77 -14.31 14.88
N VAL A 525 -28.75 -13.17 15.55
CA VAL A 525 -28.29 -13.06 16.93
C VAL A 525 -29.48 -12.59 17.74
N ASP A 526 -29.88 -13.39 18.72
CA ASP A 526 -30.92 -13.01 19.67
C ASP A 526 -30.46 -11.77 20.45
N THR A 527 -31.22 -10.69 20.37
CA THR A 527 -30.80 -9.38 20.92
C THR A 527 -30.81 -9.34 22.44
N ASP A 528 -31.58 -10.23 23.07
CA ASP A 528 -31.79 -10.24 24.51
C ASP A 528 -30.78 -11.16 25.21
N THR A 529 -30.37 -12.25 24.56
CA THR A 529 -29.41 -13.24 25.11
C THR A 529 -28.04 -13.25 24.42
N GLY A 530 -27.89 -12.62 23.27
CA GLY A 530 -26.65 -12.60 22.47
C GLY A 530 -26.34 -13.92 21.75
N ASN A 531 -27.24 -14.91 21.81
CA ASN A 531 -27.02 -16.23 21.24
C ASN A 531 -27.17 -16.24 19.71
N LYS A 532 -26.28 -16.98 19.03
CA LYS A 532 -26.37 -17.21 17.59
C LYS A 532 -27.47 -18.22 17.30
N LEU A 533 -28.48 -17.81 16.53
CA LEU A 533 -29.60 -18.62 16.07
C LEU A 533 -29.46 -18.85 14.56
N ILE A 534 -29.72 -20.07 14.10
CA ILE A 534 -29.81 -20.38 12.67
C ILE A 534 -31.29 -20.45 12.30
N GLN A 535 -31.69 -19.66 11.29
CA GLN A 535 -33.01 -19.81 10.70
C GLN A 535 -33.02 -20.93 9.69
N VAL A 536 -33.87 -21.92 9.92
CA VAL A 536 -34.08 -23.05 9.02
C VAL A 536 -35.54 -23.10 8.56
N LEU A 537 -35.73 -23.48 7.30
CA LEU A 537 -37.03 -23.76 6.70
C LEU A 537 -37.10 -25.24 6.39
N LEU A 538 -38.06 -25.93 6.98
CA LEU A 538 -38.41 -27.30 6.65
C LEU A 538 -39.64 -27.27 5.74
N GLU A 539 -39.50 -27.80 4.54
CA GLU A 539 -40.54 -27.81 3.51
C GLU A 539 -40.84 -29.26 3.13
N ASP A 540 -42.05 -29.73 3.41
CA ASP A 540 -42.53 -31.01 2.87
C ASP A 540 -43.21 -30.78 1.53
N LYS A 541 -42.52 -31.13 0.44
CA LYS A 541 -43.02 -30.97 -0.93
C LYS A 541 -44.23 -31.84 -1.26
N ALA A 542 -44.53 -32.88 -0.48
CA ALA A 542 -45.68 -33.74 -0.74
C ALA A 542 -46.97 -33.13 -0.18
N THR A 543 -46.87 -32.34 0.90
CA THR A 543 -48.01 -31.72 1.58
C THR A 543 -48.04 -30.19 1.44
N GLU A 544 -47.08 -29.60 0.72
CA GLU A 544 -46.78 -28.15 0.61
C GLU A 544 -46.63 -27.46 1.97
N ASN A 545 -46.34 -28.22 3.01
CA ASN A 545 -46.33 -27.71 4.37
C ASN A 545 -44.94 -27.17 4.69
N THR A 546 -44.88 -25.90 5.08
CA THR A 546 -43.63 -25.21 5.38
C THR A 546 -43.59 -24.76 6.84
N VAL A 547 -42.47 -25.02 7.51
CA VAL A 547 -42.24 -24.63 8.90
C VAL A 547 -40.90 -23.92 8.99
N LYS A 548 -40.94 -22.65 9.45
CA LYS A 548 -39.76 -21.83 9.68
C LYS A 548 -39.43 -21.82 11.17
N LEU A 549 -38.17 -22.07 11.50
CA LEU A 549 -37.68 -22.20 12.87
C LEU A 549 -36.40 -21.40 13.05
N SER A 550 -36.19 -20.88 14.25
CA SER A 550 -34.92 -20.28 14.68
C SER A 550 -34.34 -21.19 15.77
N LEU A 551 -33.20 -21.82 15.50
CA LEU A 551 -32.62 -22.82 16.38
C LEU A 551 -31.26 -22.36 16.91
N PRO A 552 -31.00 -22.46 18.23
CA PRO A 552 -29.69 -22.14 18.78
C PRO A 552 -28.64 -23.17 18.35
N VAL A 553 -27.43 -22.68 18.09
CA VAL A 553 -26.29 -23.53 17.73
C VAL A 553 -25.87 -24.36 18.96
N GLY A 554 -25.69 -25.67 18.77
CA GLY A 554 -25.26 -26.61 19.82
C GLY A 554 -26.38 -27.34 20.58
N GLN A 555 -27.65 -27.18 20.20
CA GLN A 555 -28.79 -27.87 20.83
C GLN A 555 -29.61 -28.69 19.83
N GLU A 556 -30.26 -29.76 20.33
CA GLU A 556 -31.23 -30.55 19.57
C GLU A 556 -32.62 -29.93 19.68
N ALA A 557 -33.29 -29.75 18.55
CA ALA A 557 -34.66 -29.26 18.51
C ALA A 557 -35.61 -30.28 17.87
N LEU A 558 -36.65 -30.66 18.62
CA LEU A 558 -37.72 -31.51 18.11
C LEU A 558 -38.78 -30.64 17.43
N VAL A 559 -39.03 -30.91 16.15
CA VAL A 559 -39.98 -30.21 15.29
C VAL A 559 -41.11 -31.15 14.95
N THR A 560 -42.36 -30.74 15.21
CA THR A 560 -43.53 -31.49 14.77
C THR A 560 -44.21 -30.72 13.63
N LEU A 561 -44.33 -31.34 12.46
CA LEU A 561 -45.09 -30.81 11.32
C LEU A 561 -46.60 -30.91 11.58
N LYS A 562 -47.41 -30.13 10.84
CA LYS A 562 -48.87 -30.09 11.07
C LYS A 562 -49.58 -31.40 10.74
N ASP A 563 -48.96 -32.29 9.98
CA ASP A 563 -49.44 -33.64 9.68
C ASP A 563 -49.07 -34.66 10.78
N GLY A 564 -48.41 -34.20 11.86
CA GLY A 564 -48.03 -35.01 13.02
C GLY A 564 -46.65 -35.64 12.94
N GLN A 565 -45.91 -35.48 11.83
CA GLN A 565 -44.55 -36.00 11.69
C GLN A 565 -43.55 -35.25 12.58
N LYS A 566 -42.63 -35.97 13.22
CA LYS A 566 -41.64 -35.40 14.15
C LYS A 566 -40.21 -35.54 13.61
N PHE A 567 -39.43 -34.47 13.67
CA PHE A 567 -38.04 -34.38 13.23
C PHE A 567 -37.17 -33.86 14.37
N VAL A 568 -35.98 -34.42 14.55
CA VAL A 568 -34.97 -33.85 15.46
C VAL A 568 -33.90 -33.18 14.61
N ILE A 569 -33.64 -31.90 14.87
CA ILE A 569 -32.64 -31.11 14.18
C ILE A 569 -31.53 -30.79 15.18
N HIS A 570 -30.32 -31.29 14.91
CA HIS A 570 -29.11 -30.99 15.67
C HIS A 570 -28.19 -30.07 14.87
N ILE A 571 -27.68 -29.01 15.49
CA ILE A 571 -26.81 -28.02 14.85
C ILE A 571 -25.47 -28.00 15.60
N SER A 572 -24.38 -28.44 14.95
CA SER A 572 -23.03 -28.49 15.54
C SER A 572 -22.03 -27.54 14.87
N ASP A 573 -21.13 -26.95 15.65
CA ASP A 573 -20.11 -25.96 15.21
C ASP A 573 -18.80 -26.59 14.65
N VAL A 574 -18.76 -27.90 14.40
CA VAL A 574 -17.54 -28.59 13.93
C VAL A 574 -17.73 -29.06 12.48
N PRO A 575 -16.76 -28.85 11.56
CA PRO A 575 -16.82 -29.45 10.23
C PRO A 575 -16.72 -30.98 10.36
N PRO A 576 -17.50 -31.79 9.61
CA PRO A 576 -17.35 -33.23 9.66
C PRO A 576 -15.93 -33.58 9.17
N LYS A 577 -15.17 -34.32 9.97
CA LYS A 577 -13.85 -34.83 9.58
C LYS A 577 -14.05 -35.77 8.38
N LEU A 578 -13.63 -35.28 7.20
CA LEU A 578 -13.55 -36.02 5.94
C LEU A 578 -12.44 -37.08 5.99
#